data_AF-A0A8S3UD71-F1
#
_entry.id   AF-A0A8S3UD71-F1
#
_cell.length_a   1.000
_cell.length_b   1.000
_cell.length_c   1.000
_cell.angle_alpha   90.00
_cell.angle_beta   90.00
_cell.angle_gamma   90.00
#
_symmetry.space_group_name_H-M   'P 1'
#
loop_
_entity.id
_entity.type
_entity.pdbx_description
1 polymer ?
#
loop_
_entity_poly.entity_id
_entity_poly.type
_entity_poly.pdbx_seq_one_letter_code
_entity_poly.pdbx_strand_id
1 'polypeptide(L)'
;MLAICTITNEPVNTKSVDLTLHIDTISTVKTDTTVSKLAVAVSTSVCLEKRRDLHKKFCLNDDSPIFRRNNKHMLFEDLEKYGYLVNPHAGLSPSGVKYGTPYIIQGLYSYHHYMQDRFDDNKWGCAYRSLQTLISWFRLQGYTEKPIPGHKEMQQVTSKIMFVSAGADLSSKGRELAQHFTTQGTPIMIGGGVLAHTILGVDFNDVTGDLKF
;
A
#
# COMPACT_ATOMS: atom_id res chain seq x y z
N MET A 1 11.20 19.97 0.05
CA MET A 1 11.48 18.65 -0.55
C MET A 1 10.33 17.73 -0.18
N LEU A 2 9.61 17.22 -1.19
CA LEU A 2 8.46 16.33 -1.03
C LEU A 2 8.89 14.90 -1.36
N ALA A 3 8.50 13.91 -0.56
CA ALA A 3 8.86 12.51 -0.68
C ALA A 3 7.60 11.67 -0.91
N ILE A 4 7.53 10.91 -2.00
CA ILE A 4 6.44 9.96 -2.30
C ILE A 4 6.99 8.55 -2.15
N CYS A 5 6.39 7.75 -1.27
CA CYS A 5 6.72 6.34 -1.08
C CYS A 5 5.55 5.48 -1.56
N THR A 6 5.84 4.61 -2.52
CA THR A 6 4.93 3.59 -3.07
C THR A 6 5.57 2.23 -2.93
N ILE A 7 4.79 1.21 -2.59
CA ILE A 7 5.23 -0.18 -2.57
C ILE A 7 4.58 -0.89 -3.77
N THR A 8 5.39 -1.47 -4.66
CA THR A 8 4.92 -2.17 -5.89
C THR A 8 5.44 -3.61 -5.91
N ASN A 9 4.75 -4.51 -6.65
CA ASN A 9 5.03 -5.96 -6.68
C ASN A 9 5.43 -6.53 -8.07
N GLU A 10 5.74 -5.69 -9.05
CA GLU A 10 6.04 -6.12 -10.44
C GLU A 10 7.51 -6.60 -10.65
N PRO A 11 7.75 -7.61 -11.51
CA PRO A 11 9.09 -7.94 -12.02
C PRO A 11 9.54 -6.94 -13.11
N VAL A 12 10.78 -6.47 -12.99
CA VAL A 12 11.35 -5.33 -13.73
C VAL A 12 11.71 -5.68 -15.19
N ASN A 13 11.22 -4.89 -16.17
CA ASN A 13 11.81 -4.81 -17.51
C ASN A 13 12.06 -3.34 -17.89
N THR A 14 13.25 -3.09 -18.40
CA THR A 14 14.00 -1.82 -18.38
C THR A 14 13.37 -0.67 -19.17
N LYS A 15 13.30 0.53 -18.54
CA LYS A 15 13.67 1.89 -19.05
C LYS A 15 12.97 3.07 -18.34
N SER A 16 12.53 2.90 -17.10
CA SER A 16 12.20 3.99 -16.16
C SER A 16 12.92 3.72 -14.83
N VAL A 17 13.15 4.74 -14.00
CA VAL A 17 14.01 4.62 -12.81
C VAL A 17 13.32 3.77 -11.72
N ASP A 18 13.46 2.46 -11.87
CA ASP A 18 12.86 1.39 -11.10
C ASP A 18 13.54 1.21 -9.73
N LEU A 19 12.76 0.94 -8.69
CA LEU A 19 13.27 0.35 -7.44
C LEU A 19 12.06 -0.27 -6.73
N THR A 20 12.18 -1.56 -6.52
CA THR A 20 11.31 -2.46 -5.78
C THR A 20 11.53 -2.28 -4.28
N LEU A 21 10.46 -2.32 -3.47
CA LEU A 21 10.56 -2.44 -2.02
C LEU A 21 10.79 -3.91 -1.67
N HIS A 22 12.01 -4.28 -1.26
CA HIS A 22 12.26 -5.59 -0.67
C HIS A 22 11.65 -5.63 0.74
N ILE A 23 10.48 -6.27 0.87
CA ILE A 23 9.80 -6.59 2.15
C ILE A 23 10.62 -7.62 3.00
N ASP A 24 11.82 -7.99 2.55
CA ASP A 24 12.67 -9.01 3.14
C ASP A 24 13.43 -8.57 4.41
N THR A 25 13.44 -7.27 4.77
CA THR A 25 14.24 -6.78 5.91
C THR A 25 13.72 -7.19 7.31
N ILE A 26 12.65 -8.00 7.42
CA ILE A 26 12.25 -8.63 8.70
C ILE A 26 12.91 -10.03 8.87
N SER A 27 13.86 -10.43 8.04
CA SER A 27 14.75 -11.55 8.37
C SER A 27 16.14 -11.31 7.78
N THR A 28 17.10 -11.02 8.64
CA THR A 28 18.53 -10.94 8.34
C THR A 28 19.04 -12.23 7.67
N VAL A 29 19.92 -12.08 6.67
CA VAL A 29 21.25 -12.71 6.54
C VAL A 29 21.79 -12.41 5.12
N LYS A 30 23.09 -12.08 5.08
CA LYS A 30 23.86 -11.79 3.86
C LYS A 30 23.80 -12.95 2.87
N THR A 31 23.68 -12.53 1.61
CA THR A 31 23.89 -13.22 0.34
C THR A 31 24.78 -14.47 0.38
N ASP A 32 24.22 -15.61 -0.03
CA ASP A 32 24.90 -16.45 -1.01
C ASP A 32 23.90 -17.31 -1.81
N THR A 33 23.78 -16.98 -3.09
CA THR A 33 23.55 -17.87 -4.23
C THR A 33 22.68 -19.12 -4.01
N THR A 34 21.35 -18.97 -4.04
CA THR A 34 20.35 -20.01 -4.45
C THR A 34 18.93 -19.42 -4.44
N VAL A 35 18.65 -18.45 -5.32
CA VAL A 35 17.33 -17.80 -5.43
C VAL A 35 16.34 -18.65 -6.24
N SER A 36 16.08 -19.86 -5.76
CA SER A 36 14.91 -20.65 -6.18
C SER A 36 14.16 -21.30 -5.00
N LYS A 37 14.53 -20.98 -3.75
CA LYS A 37 13.84 -21.49 -2.55
C LYS A 37 13.87 -20.47 -1.41
N LEU A 38 13.16 -19.35 -1.49
CA LEU A 38 12.94 -18.54 -0.28
C LEU A 38 11.72 -17.61 -0.37
N ALA A 39 10.53 -18.20 -0.47
CA ALA A 39 9.26 -17.52 -0.17
C ALA A 39 8.26 -18.54 0.40
N VAL A 40 8.64 -19.27 1.45
CA VAL A 40 7.73 -20.21 2.12
C VAL A 40 7.90 -20.11 3.63
N ALA A 41 7.31 -19.07 4.21
CA ALA A 41 6.86 -19.15 5.59
C ALA A 41 5.41 -19.70 5.56
N VAL A 42 5.29 -21.01 5.78
CA VAL A 42 4.05 -21.79 6.00
C VAL A 42 2.92 -21.61 4.96
N SER A 43 3.25 -21.71 3.67
CA SER A 43 2.33 -22.33 2.72
C SER A 43 3.02 -23.60 2.23
N THR A 44 2.61 -24.76 2.73
CA THR A 44 3.03 -26.04 2.14
C THR A 44 2.85 -25.96 0.61
N SER A 45 3.71 -26.62 -0.16
CA SER A 45 3.59 -26.69 -1.63
C SER A 45 2.16 -27.00 -2.09
N VAL A 46 1.49 -27.86 -1.33
CA VAL A 46 0.07 -28.22 -1.47
C VAL A 46 -0.88 -27.02 -1.45
N CYS A 47 -0.69 -26.05 -0.54
CA CYS A 47 -1.54 -24.85 -0.48
C CYS A 47 -1.28 -23.87 -1.62
N LEU A 48 -0.07 -23.86 -2.21
CA LEU A 48 0.21 -23.06 -3.40
C LEU A 48 -0.48 -23.65 -4.63
N GLU A 49 -0.37 -24.97 -4.81
CA GLU A 49 -1.04 -25.68 -5.92
C GLU A 49 -2.55 -25.50 -5.89
N LYS A 50 -3.18 -25.69 -4.72
CA LYS A 50 -4.62 -25.47 -4.54
C LYS A 50 -5.05 -24.04 -4.88
N ARG A 51 -4.26 -23.03 -4.51
CA ARG A 51 -4.57 -21.63 -4.85
C ARG A 51 -4.50 -21.40 -6.35
N ARG A 52 -3.46 -21.91 -7.01
CA ARG A 52 -3.35 -21.82 -8.48
C ARG A 52 -4.51 -22.51 -9.21
N ASP A 53 -4.98 -23.65 -8.70
CA ASP A 53 -6.13 -24.33 -9.27
C ASP A 53 -7.42 -23.50 -9.11
N LEU A 54 -7.57 -22.78 -7.99
CA LEU A 54 -8.67 -21.82 -7.82
C LEU A 54 -8.56 -20.65 -8.80
N HIS A 55 -7.37 -20.06 -8.98
CA HIS A 55 -7.17 -18.99 -9.98
C HIS A 55 -7.60 -19.43 -11.38
N LYS A 56 -7.17 -20.62 -11.82
CA LYS A 56 -7.60 -21.21 -13.09
C LYS A 56 -9.11 -21.42 -13.17
N LYS A 57 -9.71 -21.96 -12.11
CA LYS A 57 -11.15 -22.25 -12.06
C LYS A 57 -12.02 -20.98 -12.14
N PHE A 58 -11.52 -19.87 -11.60
CA PHE A 58 -12.22 -18.59 -11.61
C PHE A 58 -11.72 -17.62 -12.70
N CYS A 59 -10.85 -18.08 -13.62
CA CYS A 59 -10.27 -17.28 -14.70
C CYS A 59 -9.59 -15.99 -14.19
N LEU A 60 -8.88 -16.09 -13.08
CA LEU A 60 -8.14 -14.99 -12.46
C LEU A 60 -6.66 -15.06 -12.83
N ASN A 61 -6.02 -13.91 -13.02
CA ASN A 61 -4.58 -13.82 -13.22
C ASN A 61 -3.83 -14.26 -11.95
N ASP A 62 -2.65 -14.85 -12.12
CA ASP A 62 -1.79 -15.31 -11.02
C ASP A 62 -0.90 -14.17 -10.43
N ASP A 63 -1.06 -12.94 -10.93
CA ASP A 63 -0.22 -11.77 -10.57
C ASP A 63 -0.49 -11.23 -9.16
N SER A 64 -1.63 -11.59 -8.56
CA SER A 64 -2.04 -11.09 -7.24
C SER A 64 -2.62 -12.19 -6.35
N PRO A 65 -2.32 -12.20 -5.04
CA PRO A 65 -2.87 -13.18 -4.11
C PRO A 65 -4.33 -12.89 -3.82
N ILE A 66 -5.23 -13.76 -4.31
CA ILE A 66 -6.69 -13.63 -4.07
C ILE A 66 -7.20 -14.65 -3.04
N PHE A 67 -6.58 -15.83 -2.98
CA PHE A 67 -7.07 -16.93 -2.13
C PHE A 67 -6.19 -17.20 -0.91
N ARG A 68 -5.57 -16.16 -0.31
CA ARG A 68 -4.90 -16.32 1.00
C ARG A 68 -5.89 -16.15 2.14
N ARG A 69 -5.52 -16.64 3.33
CA ARG A 69 -6.36 -16.51 4.53
C ARG A 69 -6.72 -15.06 4.85
N ASN A 70 -5.78 -14.13 4.66
CA ASN A 70 -6.03 -12.71 4.86
C ASN A 70 -6.97 -12.08 3.82
N ASN A 71 -7.16 -12.71 2.66
CA ASN A 71 -8.14 -12.28 1.64
C ASN A 71 -9.57 -12.76 1.95
N LYS A 72 -9.80 -13.38 3.12
CA LYS A 72 -11.17 -13.67 3.58
C LYS A 72 -11.99 -12.38 3.50
N HIS A 73 -13.20 -12.47 2.96
CA HIS A 73 -14.15 -11.38 3.03
C HIS A 73 -14.41 -10.99 4.49
N MET A 74 -14.21 -9.72 4.81
CA MET A 74 -14.41 -9.18 6.16
C MET A 74 -15.89 -8.83 6.33
N LEU A 75 -16.58 -9.58 7.17
CA LEU A 75 -17.96 -9.27 7.56
C LEU A 75 -17.97 -8.21 8.65
N PHE A 76 -19.15 -7.67 8.97
CA PHE A 76 -19.33 -6.64 9.98
C PHE A 76 -18.69 -7.02 11.33
N GLU A 77 -18.89 -8.26 11.79
CA GLU A 77 -18.32 -8.73 13.06
C GLU A 77 -16.79 -8.88 13.01
N ASP A 78 -16.22 -9.15 11.83
CA ASP A 78 -14.77 -9.19 11.64
C ASP A 78 -14.20 -7.77 11.72
N LEU A 79 -14.89 -6.77 11.15
CA LEU A 79 -14.49 -5.37 11.18
C LEU A 79 -14.51 -4.79 12.60
N GLU A 80 -15.56 -5.09 13.38
CA GLU A 80 -15.64 -4.68 14.78
C GLU A 80 -14.48 -5.23 15.62
N LYS A 81 -14.08 -6.48 15.37
CA LYS A 81 -12.99 -7.14 16.08
C LYS A 81 -11.60 -6.74 15.58
N TYR A 82 -11.50 -6.16 14.39
CA TYR A 82 -10.21 -5.79 13.80
C TYR A 82 -9.48 -4.71 14.60
N GLY A 83 -10.23 -3.89 15.35
CA GLY A 83 -9.68 -2.89 16.27
C GLY A 83 -9.18 -1.59 15.62
N TYR A 84 -9.21 -1.52 14.28
CA TYR A 84 -8.89 -0.32 13.51
C TYR A 84 -9.98 -0.05 12.48
N LEU A 85 -10.21 1.22 12.16
CA LEU A 85 -11.16 1.63 11.13
C LEU A 85 -10.65 1.18 9.74
N VAL A 86 -11.45 0.38 9.03
CA VAL A 86 -11.11 -0.13 7.69
C VAL A 86 -11.83 0.71 6.63
N ASN A 87 -11.10 1.09 5.59
CA ASN A 87 -11.61 1.86 4.44
C ASN A 87 -12.49 3.07 4.82
N PRO A 88 -12.04 3.99 5.70
CA PRO A 88 -12.82 5.18 6.05
C PRO A 88 -13.22 6.03 4.84
N HIS A 89 -12.44 5.99 3.75
CA HIS A 89 -12.74 6.73 2.53
C HIS A 89 -14.07 6.31 1.87
N ALA A 90 -14.53 5.08 2.11
CA ALA A 90 -15.74 4.54 1.47
C ALA A 90 -17.02 5.26 1.92
N GLY A 91 -17.00 5.95 3.07
CA GLY A 91 -18.13 6.74 3.58
C GLY A 91 -18.08 8.22 3.20
N LEU A 92 -17.11 8.66 2.41
CA LEU A 92 -16.94 10.07 2.06
C LEU A 92 -17.86 10.50 0.92
N SER A 93 -18.26 11.77 0.96
CA SER A 93 -18.97 12.40 -0.16
C SER A 93 -18.04 12.63 -1.36
N PRO A 94 -18.58 12.71 -2.59
CA PRO A 94 -17.79 13.02 -3.78
C PRO A 94 -16.97 14.31 -3.62
N SER A 95 -15.80 14.36 -4.27
CA SER A 95 -14.83 15.45 -4.11
C SER A 95 -15.34 16.82 -4.58
N GLY A 96 -16.32 16.83 -5.48
CA GLY A 96 -16.87 18.03 -6.12
C GLY A 96 -16.11 18.49 -7.37
N VAL A 97 -15.12 17.73 -7.87
CA VAL A 97 -14.52 17.98 -9.19
C VAL A 97 -15.57 17.72 -10.28
N LYS A 98 -15.85 18.73 -11.11
CA LYS A 98 -16.83 18.60 -12.18
C LYS A 98 -16.28 17.72 -13.29
N TYR A 99 -17.01 16.68 -13.67
CA TYR A 99 -16.59 15.71 -14.68
C TYR A 99 -15.23 15.06 -14.38
N GLY A 100 -14.83 15.05 -13.10
CA GLY A 100 -13.63 14.35 -12.66
C GLY A 100 -13.89 12.85 -12.62
N THR A 101 -12.83 12.08 -12.86
CA THR A 101 -12.84 10.63 -12.66
C THR A 101 -12.07 10.33 -11.36
N PRO A 102 -12.70 9.66 -10.38
CA PRO A 102 -12.02 9.24 -9.17
C PRO A 102 -11.16 8.00 -9.46
N TYR A 103 -9.87 8.13 -9.21
CA TYR A 103 -8.89 7.05 -9.20
C TYR A 103 -8.46 6.81 -7.76
N ILE A 104 -9.01 5.77 -7.13
CA ILE A 104 -8.82 5.50 -5.70
C ILE A 104 -8.10 4.17 -5.48
N ILE A 105 -7.62 4.00 -4.26
CA ILE A 105 -7.05 2.76 -3.74
C ILE A 105 -7.96 1.55 -4.02
N GLN A 106 -7.35 0.43 -4.38
CA GLN A 106 -8.04 -0.83 -4.66
C GLN A 106 -7.79 -1.81 -3.51
N GLY A 107 -8.86 -2.30 -2.87
CA GLY A 107 -8.77 -3.24 -1.75
C GLY A 107 -8.99 -2.61 -0.37
N LEU A 108 -8.60 -3.34 0.66
CA LEU A 108 -8.79 -2.98 2.07
C LEU A 108 -7.49 -2.46 2.69
N TYR A 109 -7.61 -1.43 3.52
CA TYR A 109 -6.56 -0.95 4.43
C TYR A 109 -7.19 -0.52 5.76
N SER A 110 -6.39 -0.50 6.83
CA SER A 110 -6.79 0.10 8.10
C SER A 110 -6.16 1.47 8.30
N TYR A 111 -6.91 2.36 8.95
CA TYR A 111 -6.47 3.71 9.25
C TYR A 111 -5.68 3.76 10.55
N HIS A 112 -4.38 4.04 10.42
CA HIS A 112 -3.48 4.26 11.55
C HIS A 112 -3.26 5.75 11.78
N HIS A 113 -3.36 6.20 13.03
CA HIS A 113 -3.26 7.60 13.44
C HIS A 113 -2.62 7.74 14.83
N TYR A 114 -2.37 8.98 15.25
CA TYR A 114 -1.74 9.27 16.54
C TYR A 114 -2.48 8.68 17.73
N MET A 115 -1.73 8.42 18.81
CA MET A 115 -2.26 7.93 20.09
C MET A 115 -2.84 6.51 20.05
N GLN A 116 -2.61 5.77 18.96
CA GLN A 116 -2.91 4.34 18.91
C GLN A 116 -1.83 3.52 19.61
N ASP A 117 -2.16 2.26 19.92
CA ASP A 117 -1.24 1.27 20.48
C ASP A 117 -0.64 1.68 21.84
N ARG A 118 -1.35 2.54 22.59
CA ARG A 118 -0.95 3.10 23.90
C ARG A 118 0.39 3.85 23.84
N PHE A 119 0.65 4.50 22.71
CA PHE A 119 1.91 5.18 22.46
C PHE A 119 1.67 6.63 22.04
N ASP A 120 2.30 7.58 22.75
CA ASP A 120 2.22 9.01 22.43
C ASP A 120 3.25 9.38 21.37
N ASP A 121 2.79 9.38 20.13
CA ASP A 121 3.54 9.80 18.97
C ASP A 121 3.08 11.15 18.40
N ASN A 122 2.45 11.98 19.24
CA ASN A 122 1.96 13.28 18.82
C ASN A 122 3.09 14.14 18.22
N LYS A 123 2.81 14.77 17.08
CA LYS A 123 3.71 15.69 16.35
C LYS A 123 4.93 15.05 15.67
N TRP A 124 5.27 13.79 15.94
CA TRP A 124 6.45 13.14 15.33
C TRP A 124 6.14 11.80 14.66
N GLY A 125 4.99 11.19 14.95
CA GLY A 125 4.60 9.87 14.44
C GLY A 125 4.09 9.83 12.99
N CYS A 126 3.98 10.97 12.29
CA CYS A 126 3.18 11.06 11.05
C CYS A 126 3.60 10.04 9.99
N ALA A 127 4.91 9.94 9.74
CA ALA A 127 5.46 9.00 8.77
C ALA A 127 5.26 7.55 9.22
N TYR A 128 5.39 7.26 10.51
CA TYR A 128 5.15 5.92 11.07
C TYR A 128 3.69 5.49 10.89
N ARG A 129 2.72 6.36 11.20
CA ARG A 129 1.28 6.05 11.04
C ARG A 129 0.88 5.89 9.58
N SER A 130 1.44 6.73 8.70
CA SER A 130 1.27 6.55 7.26
C SER A 130 1.87 5.21 6.79
N LEU A 131 3.06 4.82 7.29
CA LEU A 131 3.69 3.54 6.96
C LEU A 131 2.86 2.34 7.45
N GLN A 132 2.31 2.41 8.67
CA GLN A 132 1.41 1.38 9.20
C GLN A 132 0.17 1.23 8.32
N THR A 133 -0.39 2.35 7.83
CA THR A 133 -1.51 2.34 6.87
C THR A 133 -1.11 1.63 5.57
N LEU A 134 0.07 1.93 5.00
CA LEU A 134 0.59 1.24 3.82
C LEU A 134 0.75 -0.27 4.06
N ILE A 135 1.41 -0.65 5.17
CA ILE A 135 1.65 -2.06 5.50
C ILE A 135 0.34 -2.82 5.74
N SER A 136 -0.67 -2.17 6.32
CA SER A 136 -1.98 -2.78 6.53
C SER A 136 -2.63 -3.22 5.22
N TRP A 137 -2.47 -2.44 4.15
CA TRP A 137 -2.95 -2.78 2.82
C TRP A 137 -2.28 -4.06 2.31
N PHE A 138 -0.94 -4.15 2.37
CA PHE A 138 -0.21 -5.37 1.96
C PHE A 138 -0.64 -6.60 2.75
N ARG A 139 -0.91 -6.42 4.04
CA ARG A 139 -1.36 -7.50 4.91
C ARG A 139 -2.77 -7.97 4.54
N LEU A 140 -3.71 -7.03 4.37
CA LEU A 140 -5.10 -7.31 4.04
C LEU A 140 -5.29 -7.83 2.60
N GLN A 141 -4.39 -7.44 1.68
CA GLN A 141 -4.34 -8.02 0.33
C GLN A 141 -3.58 -9.35 0.30
N GLY A 142 -3.06 -9.83 1.44
CA GLY A 142 -2.43 -11.15 1.54
C GLY A 142 -0.97 -11.21 1.07
N TYR A 143 -0.35 -10.11 0.66
CA TYR A 143 1.06 -10.09 0.28
C TYR A 143 1.99 -10.42 1.46
N THR A 144 1.57 -10.15 2.69
CA THR A 144 2.30 -10.54 3.90
C THR A 144 1.36 -11.05 4.99
N GLU A 145 1.86 -12.00 5.78
CA GLU A 145 1.21 -12.45 7.02
C GLU A 145 1.82 -11.79 8.26
N LYS A 146 2.95 -11.06 8.09
CA LYS A 146 3.62 -10.37 9.18
C LYS A 146 2.67 -9.33 9.79
N PRO A 147 2.65 -9.17 11.13
CA PRO A 147 1.89 -8.13 11.77
C PRO A 147 2.39 -6.74 11.35
N ILE A 148 1.54 -5.74 11.52
CA ILE A 148 1.92 -4.34 11.30
C ILE A 148 2.95 -3.97 12.38
N PRO A 149 4.15 -3.50 12.00
CA PRO A 149 5.20 -3.21 12.97
C PRO A 149 4.88 -1.99 13.82
N GLY A 150 5.41 -1.98 15.05
CA GLY A 150 5.45 -0.81 15.92
C GLY A 150 6.56 0.18 15.54
N HIS A 151 6.57 1.37 16.14
CA HIS A 151 7.54 2.43 15.83
C HIS A 151 9.01 1.98 15.92
N LYS A 152 9.36 1.17 16.92
CA LYS A 152 10.74 0.68 17.11
C LYS A 152 11.18 -0.26 15.99
N GLU A 153 10.29 -1.14 15.54
CA GLU A 153 10.58 -2.11 14.47
C GLU A 153 10.70 -1.40 13.12
N MET A 154 9.96 -0.30 12.91
CA MET A 154 10.02 0.50 11.70
C MET A 154 11.32 1.32 11.54
N GLN A 155 12.09 1.54 12.61
CA GLN A 155 13.36 2.26 12.52
C GLN A 155 14.41 1.56 11.64
N GLN A 156 14.22 0.26 11.36
CA GLN A 156 15.13 -0.57 10.58
C GLN A 156 14.59 -0.87 9.17
N VAL A 157 13.48 -0.26 8.77
CA VAL A 157 12.85 -0.49 7.46
C VAL A 157 13.53 0.36 6.40
N THR A 158 13.92 -0.27 5.29
CA THR A 158 14.41 0.43 4.10
C THR A 158 13.25 0.81 3.19
N SER A 159 13.28 1.99 2.58
CA SER A 159 12.22 2.45 1.67
C SER A 159 12.77 3.19 0.46
N LYS A 160 12.03 3.11 -0.66
CA LYS A 160 12.29 3.93 -1.85
C LYS A 160 11.45 5.19 -1.79
N ILE A 161 12.09 6.33 -2.04
CA ILE A 161 11.47 7.65 -2.01
C ILE A 161 11.60 8.29 -3.40
N MET A 162 10.48 8.75 -3.96
CA MET A 162 10.46 9.65 -5.11
C MET A 162 10.43 11.09 -4.61
N PHE A 163 11.35 11.92 -5.08
CA PHE A 163 11.44 13.31 -4.67
C PHE A 163 10.70 14.23 -5.65
N VAL A 164 10.00 15.23 -5.12
CA VAL A 164 9.39 16.32 -5.89
C VAL A 164 9.97 17.66 -5.40
N SER A 165 10.26 18.55 -6.35
CA SER A 165 10.95 19.83 -6.13
C SER A 165 10.14 20.80 -5.27
N ALA A 166 8.83 20.91 -5.52
CA ALA A 166 7.92 21.77 -4.76
C ALA A 166 6.54 21.12 -4.55
N GLY A 167 5.81 21.54 -3.50
CA GLY A 167 4.45 21.07 -3.26
C GLY A 167 3.46 21.48 -4.35
N ALA A 168 3.71 22.61 -5.01
CA ALA A 168 2.93 23.07 -6.17
C ALA A 168 3.04 22.10 -7.38
N ASP A 169 4.14 21.34 -7.47
CA ASP A 169 4.34 20.38 -8.54
C ASP A 169 3.44 19.15 -8.38
N LEU A 170 2.89 18.90 -7.19
CA LEU A 170 2.00 17.75 -6.97
C LEU A 170 0.72 17.85 -7.81
N SER A 171 0.20 19.06 -8.03
CA SER A 171 -0.95 19.28 -8.91
C SER A 171 -0.67 18.88 -10.36
N SER A 172 0.59 18.98 -10.80
CA SER A 172 1.01 18.52 -12.14
C SER A 172 1.12 16.99 -12.25
N LYS A 173 1.02 16.27 -11.12
CA LYS A 173 1.17 14.81 -11.03
C LYS A 173 -0.16 14.05 -11.07
N GLY A 174 -1.29 14.73 -11.30
CA GLY A 174 -2.61 14.10 -11.36
C GLY A 174 -2.68 12.87 -12.27
N ARG A 175 -2.10 12.95 -13.48
CA ARG A 175 -2.06 11.83 -14.43
C ARG A 175 -1.22 10.65 -13.93
N GLU A 176 -0.05 10.91 -13.35
CA GLU A 176 0.82 9.87 -12.79
C GLU A 176 0.15 9.17 -11.59
N LEU A 177 -0.53 9.93 -10.72
CA LEU A 177 -1.27 9.39 -9.59
C LEU A 177 -2.50 8.58 -10.04
N ALA A 178 -3.25 9.08 -11.02
CA ALA A 178 -4.38 8.36 -11.62
C ALA A 178 -3.92 7.02 -12.22
N GLN A 179 -2.80 7.02 -12.94
CA GLN A 179 -2.20 5.82 -13.49
C GLN A 179 -1.74 4.85 -12.38
N HIS A 180 -1.15 5.35 -11.30
CA HIS A 180 -0.78 4.53 -10.14
C HIS A 180 -2.00 3.83 -9.53
N PHE A 181 -3.07 4.56 -9.23
CA PHE A 181 -4.28 3.95 -8.64
C PHE A 181 -5.01 3.02 -9.61
N THR A 182 -4.87 3.21 -10.92
CA THR A 182 -5.41 2.31 -11.94
C THR A 182 -4.63 1.00 -12.01
N THR A 183 -3.30 1.08 -12.03
CA THR A 183 -2.42 -0.07 -12.30
C THR A 183 -1.98 -0.81 -11.05
N GLN A 184 -1.68 -0.09 -9.97
CA GLN A 184 -1.19 -0.65 -8.72
C GLN A 184 -2.27 -0.64 -7.63
N GLY A 185 -3.07 0.44 -7.57
CA GLY A 185 -4.14 0.56 -6.59
C GLY A 185 -3.69 0.64 -5.13
N THR A 186 -2.39 0.85 -4.86
CA THR A 186 -1.82 0.88 -3.51
C THR A 186 -1.89 2.27 -2.87
N PRO A 187 -1.97 2.38 -1.53
CA PRO A 187 -1.90 3.67 -0.85
C PRO A 187 -0.52 4.31 -1.04
N ILE A 188 -0.48 5.64 -1.06
CA ILE A 188 0.74 6.41 -1.29
C ILE A 188 1.06 7.23 -0.04
N MET A 189 2.27 7.10 0.51
CA MET A 189 2.73 8.02 1.55
C MET A 189 3.35 9.25 0.88
N ILE A 190 2.99 10.43 1.37
CA ILE A 190 3.56 11.72 0.97
C ILE A 190 4.14 12.44 2.18
N GLY A 191 5.39 12.90 2.10
CA GLY A 191 6.08 13.61 3.18
C GLY A 191 6.62 14.96 2.73
N GLY A 192 6.34 16.03 3.48
CA GLY A 192 6.84 17.39 3.23
C GLY A 192 7.35 18.03 4.52
N GLY A 193 8.66 18.25 4.61
CA GLY A 193 9.28 18.74 5.85
C GLY A 193 9.11 17.73 6.99
N VAL A 194 8.48 18.14 8.09
CA VAL A 194 8.22 17.30 9.28
C VAL A 194 6.84 16.62 9.27
N LEU A 195 6.08 16.76 8.18
CA LEU A 195 4.72 16.23 8.06
C LEU A 195 4.66 15.11 7.02
N ALA A 196 3.84 14.11 7.27
CA ALA A 196 3.51 13.06 6.33
C ALA A 196 2.02 12.75 6.35
N HIS A 197 1.49 12.39 5.18
CA HIS A 197 0.10 12.02 4.94
C HIS A 197 0.04 10.77 4.06
N THR A 198 -1.14 10.15 3.99
CA THR A 198 -1.42 9.05 3.08
C THR A 198 -2.44 9.50 2.05
N ILE A 199 -2.08 9.49 0.77
CA ILE A 199 -3.00 9.71 -0.34
C ILE A 199 -3.66 8.38 -0.68
N LEU A 200 -4.99 8.39 -0.74
CA LEU A 200 -5.83 7.21 -0.98
C LEU A 200 -6.53 7.25 -2.33
N GLY A 201 -6.40 8.36 -3.05
CA GLY A 201 -6.93 8.52 -4.39
C GLY A 201 -6.66 9.91 -4.93
N VAL A 202 -7.08 10.12 -6.17
CA VAL A 202 -7.21 11.44 -6.78
C VAL A 202 -8.51 11.49 -7.57
N ASP A 203 -9.15 12.66 -7.59
CA ASP A 203 -10.24 12.94 -8.52
C ASP A 203 -9.71 13.91 -9.58
N PHE A 204 -9.61 13.42 -10.82
CA PHE A 204 -8.88 14.11 -11.88
C PHE A 204 -9.77 14.31 -13.10
N ASN A 205 -9.87 15.56 -13.56
CA ASN A 205 -10.45 15.93 -14.84
C ASN A 205 -9.31 16.09 -15.85
N ASP A 206 -9.25 15.22 -16.85
CA ASP A 206 -8.22 15.16 -17.87
C ASP A 206 -8.35 16.26 -18.94
N VAL A 207 -9.49 16.93 -19.02
CA VAL A 207 -9.77 18.05 -19.94
C VAL A 207 -9.41 19.39 -19.29
N THR A 208 -9.87 19.66 -18.08
CA THR A 208 -9.63 20.95 -17.39
C THR A 208 -8.32 20.98 -16.61
N GLY A 209 -7.80 19.79 -16.24
CA GLY A 209 -6.66 19.66 -15.33
C GLY A 209 -7.05 19.82 -13.85
N ASP A 210 -8.34 19.99 -13.54
CA ASP A 210 -8.80 20.06 -12.15
C ASP A 210 -8.49 18.76 -11.41
N LEU A 211 -7.92 18.91 -10.21
CA LEU A 211 -7.43 17.79 -9.42
C LEU A 211 -7.77 17.99 -7.94
N LYS A 212 -8.26 16.93 -7.30
CA LYS A 212 -8.31 16.81 -5.84
C LYS A 212 -7.62 15.52 -5.38
N PHE A 213 -7.09 15.57 -4.17
CA PHE A 213 -6.43 14.47 -3.46
C PHE A 213 -7.33 13.95 -2.34
#